data_AF-A0A328B7V8-F1
#
_entry.id   AF-A0A328B7V8-F1
#
_cell.length_a   1.000
_cell.length_b   1.000
_cell.length_c   1.000
_cell.angle_alpha   90.00
_cell.angle_beta   90.00
_cell.angle_gamma   90.00
#
_symmetry.space_group_name_H-M   'P 1'
#
loop_
_entity.id
_entity.type
_entity.pdbx_description
1 polymer ?
#
loop_
_entity_poly.entity_id
_entity_poly.type
_entity_poly.pdbx_seq_one_letter_code
_entity_poly.pdbx_strand_id
1 'polypeptide(L)'
;MRQIARVPRPTINIVRLMIYHDGVGAYLFGFDTLVDAGCRWDEWYETAEDAQGAAEHNYGVGPADWQPIPDPLPHCYETCIAPVRPKGSPDGNPQHGRLETLVNNEWVDFHPEQL
;
A
#
# COMPACT_ATOMS: atom_id res chain seq x y z
N MET A 1 0.24 10.13 -6.44
CA MET A 1 1.67 9.90 -6.14
C MET A 1 1.74 8.76 -5.16
N ARG A 2 2.61 7.78 -5.38
CA ARG A 2 2.77 6.65 -4.47
C ARG A 2 4.24 6.30 -4.25
N GLN A 3 4.62 6.09 -2.99
CA GLN A 3 5.99 5.78 -2.61
C GLN A 3 6.04 4.85 -1.40
N ILE A 4 7.12 4.10 -1.26
CA ILE A 4 7.33 3.14 -0.18
C ILE A 4 8.72 3.30 0.42
N ALA A 5 8.85 3.03 1.71
CA ALA A 5 10.13 3.00 2.41
C ALA A 5 10.21 1.82 3.37
N ARG A 6 11.44 1.35 3.61
CA ARG A 6 11.72 0.46 4.73
C ARG A 6 11.98 1.30 5.96
N VAL A 7 11.49 0.85 7.12
CA VAL A 7 11.80 1.51 8.39
C VAL A 7 13.25 1.17 8.76
N PRO A 8 14.16 2.16 8.95
CA PRO A 8 15.59 1.87 9.15
C PRO A 8 15.90 1.14 10.47
N ARG A 9 15.13 1.44 11.52
CA ARG A 9 15.19 0.78 12.83
C ARG A 9 13.80 0.27 13.18
N PRO A 10 13.38 -0.86 12.59
CA PRO A 10 12.03 -1.34 12.76
C PRO A 10 11.78 -1.66 14.24
N THR A 11 10.64 -1.22 14.75
CA THR A 11 10.08 -1.83 15.95
C THR A 11 9.47 -3.17 15.55
N ILE A 12 9.20 -4.06 16.51
CA ILE A 12 8.62 -5.38 16.21
C ILE A 12 7.29 -5.34 15.45
N ASN A 13 6.65 -4.17 15.34
CA ASN A 13 5.30 -4.03 14.82
C ASN A 13 5.23 -3.43 13.40
N ILE A 14 6.22 -2.66 12.94
CA ILE A 14 6.17 -1.98 11.63
C ILE A 14 7.55 -1.97 10.98
N VAL A 15 7.61 -2.50 9.76
CA VAL A 15 8.85 -2.73 8.99
C VAL A 15 8.86 -1.99 7.65
N ARG A 16 7.70 -1.58 7.12
CA ARG A 16 7.58 -0.70 5.95
C ARG A 16 6.52 0.36 6.16
N LEU A 17 6.68 1.48 5.46
CA LEU A 17 5.68 2.52 5.31
C LEU A 17 5.41 2.77 3.83
N MET A 18 4.19 3.13 3.48
CA MET A 18 3.82 3.57 2.14
C MET A 18 3.02 4.86 2.22
N ILE A 19 3.28 5.80 1.33
CA ILE A 19 2.46 6.99 1.15
C ILE A 19 1.70 6.87 -0.17
N TYR A 20 0.41 7.16 -0.14
CA TYR A 20 -0.42 7.32 -1.34
C TYR A 20 -1.18 8.65 -1.26
N HIS A 21 -0.94 9.51 -2.25
CA HIS A 21 -1.67 10.76 -2.41
C HIS A 21 -2.72 10.61 -3.51
N ASP A 22 -4.00 10.72 -3.13
CA ASP A 22 -5.16 10.47 -3.99
C ASP A 22 -5.62 11.71 -4.80
N GLY A 23 -5.07 12.87 -4.47
CA GLY A 23 -5.36 14.15 -5.12
C GLY A 23 -6.14 15.12 -4.22
N VAL A 24 -6.65 14.63 -3.08
CA VAL A 24 -7.29 15.43 -2.03
C VAL A 24 -6.39 15.48 -0.79
N GLY A 25 -5.75 14.37 -0.44
CA GLY A 25 -4.77 14.31 0.63
C GLY A 25 -3.85 13.11 0.48
N ALA A 26 -3.11 12.79 1.54
CA ALA A 26 -2.16 11.70 1.57
C ALA A 26 -2.46 10.72 2.71
N TYR A 27 -2.48 9.43 2.37
CA TYR A 27 -2.50 8.36 3.35
C TYR A 27 -1.08 7.87 3.63
N LEU A 28 -0.75 7.69 4.91
CA LEU A 28 0.41 6.94 5.37
C LEU A 28 -0.06 5.58 5.86
N PHE A 29 0.49 4.51 5.28
CA PHE A 29 0.17 3.13 5.62
C PHE A 29 1.34 2.45 6.31
N GLY A 30 1.07 1.72 7.39
CA GLY A 30 2.06 0.89 8.07
C GLY A 30 1.90 -0.59 7.79
N PHE A 31 3.02 -1.30 7.63
CA PHE A 31 3.06 -2.74 7.35
C PHE A 31 4.00 -3.45 8.32
N ASP A 32 3.60 -4.62 8.80
CA ASP A 32 4.37 -5.49 9.70
C ASP A 32 5.15 -6.59 8.96
N THR A 33 4.98 -6.69 7.64
CA THR A 33 5.68 -7.65 6.78
C THR A 33 6.49 -6.93 5.70
N LEU A 34 7.62 -7.54 5.28
CA LEU A 34 8.40 -7.11 4.12
C LEU A 34 7.84 -7.61 2.79
N VAL A 35 6.97 -8.63 2.82
CA VAL A 35 6.28 -9.18 1.65
C VAL A 35 5.05 -8.32 1.36
N ASP A 36 4.69 -8.20 0.08
CA ASP A 36 3.52 -7.44 -0.33
C ASP A 36 2.23 -8.03 0.26
N ALA A 37 1.45 -7.18 0.94
CA ALA A 37 0.29 -7.56 1.73
C ALA A 37 -0.54 -6.31 2.07
N GLY A 38 -1.73 -6.51 2.64
CA GLY A 38 -2.52 -5.41 3.17
C GLY A 38 -1.80 -4.66 4.30
N CYS A 39 -2.12 -3.37 4.47
CA CYS A 39 -1.61 -2.58 5.57
C CYS A 39 -2.22 -3.01 6.91
N ARG A 40 -1.51 -2.71 8.00
CA ARG A 40 -2.00 -2.89 9.37
C ARG A 40 -2.82 -1.72 9.86
N TRP A 41 -2.46 -0.53 9.41
CA TRP A 41 -3.15 0.71 9.73
C TRP A 41 -2.89 1.72 8.62
N ASP A 42 -3.75 2.72 8.60
CA ASP A 42 -3.69 3.89 7.75
C ASP A 42 -3.92 5.15 8.60
N GLU A 43 -3.27 6.23 8.21
CA GLU A 43 -3.47 7.57 8.76
C GLU A 43 -3.57 8.57 7.61
N TRP A 44 -4.52 9.51 7.70
CA TRP A 44 -4.74 10.52 6.68
C TRP A 44 -4.10 11.86 7.06
N TYR A 45 -3.54 12.52 6.06
CA TYR A 45 -2.86 13.81 6.14
C TYR A 45 -3.32 14.72 5.01
N GLU A 46 -3.29 16.04 5.23
CA GLU A 46 -3.66 17.04 4.22
C GLU A 46 -2.67 17.02 3.03
N THR A 47 -1.39 16.75 3.28
CA THR A 47 -0.33 16.77 2.26
C THR A 47 0.59 15.56 2.35
N ALA A 48 1.27 15.24 1.24
CA ALA A 48 2.30 14.18 1.24
C ALA A 48 3.49 14.56 2.12
N GLU A 49 3.81 15.85 2.19
CA GLU A 49 4.87 16.40 3.03
C GLU A 49 4.57 16.20 4.52
N ASP A 50 3.32 16.40 4.96
CA ASP A 50 2.91 16.13 6.34
C ASP A 50 3.03 14.63 6.69
N ALA A 51 2.62 13.75 5.77
CA ALA A 51 2.78 12.31 5.92
C ALA A 51 4.27 11.90 5.98
N GLN A 52 5.13 12.52 5.17
CA GLN A 52 6.58 12.32 5.23
C GLN A 52 7.17 12.81 6.55
N GLY A 53 6.74 13.97 7.05
CA GLY A 53 7.16 14.50 8.35
C GLY A 53 6.77 13.58 9.50
N ALA A 54 5.56 13.02 9.48
CA ALA A 54 5.12 12.02 10.45
C ALA A 54 5.95 10.74 10.37
N ALA A 55 6.26 10.25 9.17
CA ALA A 55 7.11 9.08 8.97
C ALA A 55 8.55 9.29 9.47
N GLU A 56 9.13 10.47 9.23
CA GLU A 56 10.47 10.82 9.71
C GLU A 56 10.48 10.91 11.25
N HIS A 57 9.53 11.64 11.84
CA HIS A 57 9.45 11.83 13.29
C HIS A 57 9.19 10.52 14.06
N ASN A 58 8.26 9.69 13.57
CA ASN A 58 7.79 8.51 14.32
C ASN A 58 8.58 7.24 13.99
N TYR A 59 9.16 7.13 12.78
CA TYR A 59 9.80 5.91 12.30
C TYR A 59 11.23 6.12 11.79
N GLY A 60 11.72 7.36 11.73
CA GLY A 60 13.06 7.67 11.25
C GLY A 60 13.23 7.45 9.74
N VAL A 61 12.14 7.41 8.97
CA VAL A 61 12.16 7.28 7.51
C VAL A 61 12.40 8.67 6.91
N GLY A 62 13.60 8.90 6.41
CA GLY A 62 14.01 10.18 5.84
C GLY A 62 13.70 10.30 4.34
N PRO A 63 13.89 11.49 3.74
CA PRO A 63 13.59 11.75 2.33
C PRO A 63 14.27 10.79 1.34
N ALA A 64 15.48 10.32 1.65
CA ALA A 64 16.25 9.43 0.78
C ALA A 64 15.84 7.95 0.87
N ASP A 65 15.02 7.57 1.86
CA ASP A 65 14.56 6.19 2.05
C ASP A 65 13.36 5.85 1.16
N TRP A 66 12.64 6.87 0.68
CA TRP A 66 11.46 6.72 -0.15
C TRP A 66 11.81 6.29 -1.57
N GLN A 67 11.09 5.28 -2.05
CA GLN A 67 11.19 4.75 -3.39
C GLN A 67 9.83 4.91 -4.08
N PRO A 68 9.76 5.53 -5.28
CA PRO A 68 8.51 5.64 -6.01
C PRO A 68 8.02 4.25 -6.43
N ILE A 69 6.71 4.02 -6.33
CA ILE A 69 6.06 2.81 -6.83
C ILE A 69 4.89 3.18 -7.75
N PRO A 70 4.47 2.28 -8.66
CA PRO A 70 3.34 2.56 -9.53
C PRO A 70 2.06 2.83 -8.74
N ASP A 71 1.26 3.78 -9.22
CA ASP A 71 -0.09 3.99 -8.74
C ASP A 71 -0.94 2.71 -8.95
N PRO A 72 -1.93 2.44 -8.08
CA PRO A 72 -2.77 1.26 -8.22
C PRO A 72 -3.52 1.26 -9.55
N LEU A 73 -3.68 0.09 -10.15
CA LEU A 73 -4.55 -0.07 -11.31
C LEU A 73 -6.02 0.14 -10.91
N PRO A 74 -6.91 0.51 -11.86
CA PRO A 74 -8.33 0.65 -11.59
C PRO A 74 -8.90 -0.58 -10.87
N HIS A 75 -9.76 -0.32 -9.88
CA HIS A 75 -10.41 -1.32 -9.03
C HIS A 75 -9.47 -2.14 -8.11
N CYS A 76 -8.17 -1.85 -8.10
CA CYS A 76 -7.22 -2.52 -7.21
C CYS A 76 -7.13 -1.85 -5.85
N TYR A 77 -6.73 -2.63 -4.85
CA TYR A 77 -6.40 -2.11 -3.53
C TYR A 77 -5.16 -1.23 -3.60
N GLU A 78 -5.27 -0.03 -3.04
CA GLU A 78 -4.16 0.92 -2.93
C GLU A 78 -3.08 0.46 -1.95
N THR A 79 -3.39 -0.47 -1.05
CA THR A 79 -2.50 -0.98 -0.01
C THR A 79 -1.54 -2.08 -0.50
N CYS A 80 -1.82 -2.72 -1.65
CA CYS A 80 -0.96 -3.74 -2.25
C CYS A 80 -0.12 -3.15 -3.39
N ILE A 81 1.19 -3.45 -3.43
CA ILE A 81 2.08 -3.01 -4.51
C ILE A 81 1.68 -3.71 -5.81
N ALA A 82 1.52 -5.03 -5.77
CA ALA A 82 0.97 -5.82 -6.85
C ALA A 82 -0.50 -5.46 -7.07
N PRO A 83 -0.99 -5.45 -8.33
CA PRO A 83 -2.40 -5.28 -8.59
C PRO A 83 -3.18 -6.43 -7.96
N VAL A 84 -4.00 -6.12 -6.95
CA VAL A 84 -4.90 -7.06 -6.28
C VAL A 84 -6.27 -6.40 -6.21
N ARG A 85 -7.32 -7.12 -6.60
CA ARG A 85 -8.70 -6.62 -6.56
C ARG A 85 -9.72 -7.73 -6.28
N PRO A 86 -10.95 -7.39 -5.83
CA PRO A 86 -12.05 -8.34 -5.83
C PRO A 86 -12.40 -8.79 -7.25
N LYS A 87 -12.69 -10.07 -7.43
CA LYS A 87 -13.15 -10.61 -8.72
C LYS A 87 -14.43 -9.93 -9.18
N GLY A 88 -14.55 -9.66 -10.48
CA GLY A 88 -15.74 -9.01 -11.07
C GLY A 88 -15.84 -7.50 -10.80
N SER A 89 -14.83 -6.88 -10.18
CA SER A 89 -14.85 -5.42 -9.93
C SER A 89 -14.91 -4.57 -11.20
N PRO A 90 -14.22 -4.90 -12.32
CA PRO A 90 -14.35 -4.13 -13.57
C PRO A 90 -15.76 -4.16 -14.16
N ASP A 91 -16.53 -5.21 -13.86
CA ASP A 91 -17.89 -5.40 -14.36
C ASP A 91 -18.95 -4.80 -13.41
N GLY A 92 -18.53 -4.11 -12.35
CA GLY A 92 -19.42 -3.55 -11.33
C GLY A 92 -20.03 -4.59 -10.38
N ASN A 93 -19.54 -5.84 -10.38
CA ASN A 93 -20.06 -6.93 -9.56
C ASN A 93 -18.95 -7.56 -8.69
N PRO A 94 -18.42 -6.81 -7.71
CA PRO A 94 -17.31 -7.29 -6.87
C PRO A 94 -17.74 -8.48 -6.01
N GLN A 95 -16.99 -9.57 -6.11
CA GLN A 95 -17.16 -10.76 -5.29
C GLN A 95 -16.30 -10.63 -4.03
N HIS A 96 -16.88 -10.09 -2.97
CA HIS A 96 -16.19 -9.92 -1.69
C HIS A 96 -15.60 -11.26 -1.19
N GLY A 97 -14.35 -11.21 -0.73
CA GLY A 97 -13.61 -12.39 -0.26
C GLY A 97 -12.99 -13.26 -1.37
N ARG A 98 -13.25 -12.97 -2.65
CA ARG A 98 -12.57 -13.63 -3.79
C ARG A 98 -11.69 -12.62 -4.49
N LEU A 99 -10.39 -12.77 -4.32
CA LEU A 99 -9.41 -11.84 -4.90
C LEU A 99 -8.78 -12.42 -6.16
N GLU A 100 -8.29 -11.52 -7.00
CA GLU A 100 -7.44 -11.83 -8.14
C GLU A 100 -6.24 -10.89 -8.20
N THR A 101 -5.14 -11.38 -8.78
CA THR A 101 -3.93 -10.61 -9.01
C THR A 101 -3.46 -10.75 -10.45
N LEU A 102 -2.70 -9.76 -10.94
CA LEU A 102 -2.21 -9.72 -12.32
C LEU A 102 -0.84 -10.41 -12.42
N VAL A 103 -0.79 -11.53 -13.15
CA VAL A 103 0.45 -12.28 -13.43
C VAL A 103 0.55 -12.49 -14.94
N ASN A 104 1.66 -12.09 -15.55
CA ASN A 104 1.88 -12.21 -17.00
C ASN A 104 0.72 -11.64 -17.86
N ASN A 105 0.16 -10.50 -17.45
CA ASN A 105 -1.01 -9.85 -18.06
C ASN A 105 -2.33 -10.63 -17.98
N GLU A 106 -2.41 -11.67 -17.16
CA GLU A 106 -3.63 -12.43 -16.90
C GLU A 106 -4.05 -12.29 -15.43
N TRP A 107 -5.35 -12.12 -15.20
CA TRP A 107 -5.91 -12.08 -13.84
C TRP A 107 -6.11 -13.52 -13.35
N VAL A 108 -5.45 -13.87 -12.26
CA VAL A 108 -5.49 -15.20 -11.65
C VAL A 108 -5.98 -15.12 -10.21
N ASP A 109 -6.52 -16.21 -9.68
CA ASP A 109 -6.98 -16.30 -8.29
C ASP A 109 -5.85 -15.92 -7.33
N PHE A 110 -6.14 -14.96 -6.45
CA PHE A 110 -5.24 -14.56 -5.39
C PHE A 110 -5.73 -15.16 -4.08
N HIS A 111 -4.95 -16.09 -3.55
CA HIS A 111 -5.15 -16.66 -2.23
C HIS A 111 -4.13 -16.02 -1.29
N PRO A 112 -4.52 -15.02 -0.48
CA PRO A 112 -3.65 -14.54 0.56
C PRO A 112 -3.46 -15.69 1.54
N GLU A 113 -2.31 -16.36 1.53
CA GLU A 113 -2.06 -17.40 2.54
C GLU A 113 -2.06 -16.80 3.95
N GLN A 114 -1.90 -15.48 4.12
CA GLN A 114 -1.89 -14.77 5.39
C GLN A 114 -2.34 -13.31 5.19
N LEU A 115 -3.50 -12.92 5.72
CA LEU A 115 -3.81 -11.54 6.13
C LEU A 115 -3.78 -11.48 7.66
#